data_AF-A0A7X5DFR3-F1
#
_entry.id   AF-A0A7X5DFR3-F1
#
_cell.length_a   1.000
_cell.length_b   1.000
_cell.length_c   1.000
_cell.angle_alpha   90.00
_cell.angle_beta   90.00
_cell.angle_gamma   90.00
#
_symmetry.space_group_name_H-M   'P 1'
#
loop_
_entity.id
_entity.type
_entity.pdbx_description
1 polymer ?
#
loop_
_entity_poly.entity_id
_entity_poly.type
_entity_poly.pdbx_seq_one_letter_code
_entity_poly.pdbx_strand_id
1 'polypeptide(L)'
;MAVTPQTNTTLAAIAEALRDRDHFVICGHVSPDGDCLGSQLALAVALRQMGKKCVCVLAREEEPPRDLAFLPGFDGLMPAAAYKGPCEVFVAVDVPTTERVGDAARLQAAADLTVTVDHHAVPTVMSALSYTDPAAASTTMLIWELAAALGAERDRIVATCCYTGLMTDTG
;
A
#
# COMPACT_ATOMS: atom_id res chain seq x y z
N MET A 1 -14.56 14.35 8.83
CA MET A 1 -13.24 14.09 8.22
C MET A 1 -12.79 15.37 7.55
N ALA A 2 -11.61 15.88 7.91
CA ALA A 2 -11.03 17.00 7.19
C ALA A 2 -10.67 16.50 5.80
N VAL A 3 -11.35 17.00 4.76
CA VAL A 3 -11.00 16.68 3.38
C VAL A 3 -9.65 17.34 3.12
N THR A 4 -8.61 16.52 3.09
CA THR A 4 -7.28 16.99 2.73
C THR A 4 -7.23 17.28 1.23
N PRO A 5 -6.38 18.23 0.77
CA PRO A 5 -6.28 18.56 -0.65
C PRO A 5 -6.02 17.35 -1.56
N GLN A 6 -5.45 16.27 -1.02
CA GLN A 6 -5.09 15.08 -1.78
C GLN A 6 -6.12 13.96 -1.72
N THR A 7 -7.14 14.08 -0.86
CA THR A 7 -8.24 13.11 -0.84
C THR A 7 -9.24 13.47 -1.91
N ASN A 8 -9.40 12.60 -2.91
CA ASN A 8 -10.38 12.76 -3.98
C ASN A 8 -11.45 11.66 -4.01
N THR A 9 -11.36 10.69 -3.10
CA THR A 9 -12.27 9.54 -3.02
C THR A 9 -12.41 9.04 -1.57
N THR A 10 -13.04 7.88 -1.38
CA THR A 10 -13.19 7.21 -0.07
C THR A 10 -12.59 5.80 -0.12
N LEU A 11 -12.27 5.22 1.04
CA LEU A 11 -11.84 3.82 1.12
C LEU A 11 -12.87 2.84 0.53
N ALA A 12 -14.17 3.11 0.69
CA ALA A 12 -15.23 2.30 0.10
C ALA A 12 -15.19 2.34 -1.44
N ALA A 13 -15.05 3.53 -2.02
CA ALA A 13 -14.94 3.69 -3.46
C ALA A 13 -13.63 3.08 -4.02
N ILE A 14 -12.53 3.15 -3.27
CA ILE A 14 -11.31 2.41 -3.59
C ILE A 14 -11.59 0.90 -3.57
N ALA A 15 -12.23 0.36 -2.53
CA ALA A 15 -12.55 -1.06 -2.45
C ALA A 15 -13.41 -1.55 -3.63
N GLU A 16 -14.45 -0.80 -4.03
CA GLU A 16 -15.23 -1.09 -5.23
C GLU A 16 -14.34 -1.13 -6.47
N ALA A 17 -13.48 -0.12 -6.66
CA ALA A 17 -12.56 -0.11 -7.79
C ALA A 17 -11.63 -1.34 -7.74
N LEU A 18 -11.04 -1.71 -6.61
CA LEU A 18 -10.13 -2.86 -6.56
C LEU A 18 -10.84 -4.21 -6.83
N ARG A 19 -12.14 -4.37 -6.59
CA ARG A 19 -12.85 -5.65 -6.80
C ARG A 19 -12.88 -6.12 -8.25
N ASP A 20 -12.96 -5.20 -9.21
CA ASP A 20 -13.10 -5.53 -10.63
C ASP A 20 -11.76 -5.79 -11.35
N ARG A 21 -10.63 -5.71 -10.65
CA ARG A 21 -9.27 -5.92 -11.21
C ARG A 21 -8.60 -7.14 -10.62
N ASP A 22 -7.64 -7.73 -11.32
CA ASP A 22 -7.00 -8.99 -10.92
C ASP A 22 -5.51 -8.91 -10.65
N HIS A 23 -4.81 -7.91 -11.21
CA HIS A 23 -3.35 -7.82 -11.16
C HIS A 23 -2.84 -6.55 -10.49
N PHE A 24 -2.33 -6.70 -9.26
CA PHE A 24 -1.92 -5.59 -8.41
C PHE A 24 -0.41 -5.58 -8.20
N VAL A 25 0.18 -4.40 -8.30
CA VAL A 25 1.50 -4.10 -7.75
C VAL A 25 1.31 -3.12 -6.61
N ILE A 26 1.87 -3.44 -5.44
CA ILE A 26 1.80 -2.59 -4.25
C ILE A 26 3.21 -2.12 -3.94
N CYS A 27 3.37 -0.82 -3.70
CA CYS A 27 4.68 -0.23 -3.40
C CYS A 27 4.53 0.81 -2.29
N GLY A 28 5.49 0.80 -1.37
CA GLY A 28 5.66 1.84 -0.38
C GLY A 28 6.82 2.78 -0.73
N HIS A 29 7.28 3.54 0.26
CA HIS A 29 8.32 4.54 0.04
C HIS A 29 9.73 3.92 0.02
N VAL A 30 10.69 4.66 -0.53
CA VAL A 30 12.14 4.37 -0.42
C VAL A 30 12.57 4.25 1.04
N SER A 31 13.49 3.32 1.35
CA SER A 31 13.94 3.00 2.70
C SER A 31 12.76 2.68 3.63
N PRO A 32 12.04 1.58 3.36
CA PRO A 32 10.75 1.28 3.97
C PRO A 32 10.90 0.96 5.46
N ASP A 33 9.93 1.40 6.25
CA ASP A 33 9.80 1.10 7.68
C ASP A 33 8.64 0.12 7.96
N GLY A 34 8.24 0.02 9.24
CA GLY A 34 7.18 -0.88 9.68
C GLY A 34 5.81 -0.52 9.12
N ASP A 35 5.46 0.76 8.98
CA ASP A 35 4.16 1.17 8.44
C ASP A 35 4.10 0.95 6.93
N CYS A 36 5.18 1.29 6.24
CA CYS A 36 5.36 1.05 4.83
C CYS A 36 5.29 -0.44 4.46
N LEU A 37 6.06 -1.32 5.12
CA LEU A 37 6.02 -2.76 4.85
C LEU A 37 4.73 -3.42 5.37
N GLY A 38 4.28 -3.01 6.56
CA GLY A 38 3.04 -3.50 7.16
C GLY A 38 1.83 -3.24 6.26
N SER A 39 1.71 -2.02 5.74
CA SER A 39 0.64 -1.62 4.83
C SER A 39 0.68 -2.41 3.53
N GLN A 40 1.86 -2.59 2.93
CA GLN A 40 2.01 -3.36 1.70
C GLN A 40 1.58 -4.82 1.88
N LEU A 41 2.09 -5.47 2.92
CA LEU A 41 1.87 -6.89 3.15
C LEU A 41 0.43 -7.17 3.62
N ALA A 42 -0.14 -6.32 4.47
CA ALA A 42 -1.53 -6.44 4.89
C ALA A 42 -2.50 -6.34 3.70
N LEU A 43 -2.31 -5.33 2.83
CA LEU A 43 -3.15 -5.15 1.65
C LEU A 43 -3.00 -6.31 0.67
N ALA A 44 -1.76 -6.80 0.45
CA ALA A 44 -1.53 -7.95 -0.42
C ALA A 44 -2.27 -9.20 0.07
N VAL A 45 -2.30 -9.45 1.38
CA VAL A 45 -3.03 -10.58 1.97
C VAL A 45 -4.53 -10.40 1.77
N ALA A 46 -5.08 -9.22 2.08
CA ALA A 46 -6.49 -8.91 1.89
C ALA A 46 -6.95 -9.13 0.44
N LEU A 47 -6.19 -8.62 -0.54
CA LEU A 47 -6.50 -8.83 -1.96
C LEU A 47 -6.35 -10.30 -2.38
N ARG A 48 -5.34 -11.03 -1.89
CA ARG A 48 -5.16 -12.46 -2.18
C ARG A 48 -6.30 -13.32 -1.63
N GLN A 49 -6.88 -12.98 -0.48
CA GLN A 49 -8.08 -13.67 0.04
C GLN A 49 -9.28 -13.54 -0.92
N MET A 50 -9.32 -12.48 -1.74
CA MET A 50 -10.33 -12.27 -2.78
C MET A 50 -9.96 -12.94 -4.11
N GLY A 51 -8.93 -13.79 -4.15
CA GLY A 51 -8.46 -14.47 -5.35
C GLY A 51 -7.61 -13.60 -6.29
N LYS A 52 -7.18 -12.42 -5.85
CA LYS A 52 -6.39 -11.49 -6.66
C LYS A 52 -4.90 -11.86 -6.68
N LYS A 53 -4.19 -11.43 -7.72
CA LYS A 53 -2.74 -11.61 -7.85
C LYS A 53 -2.04 -10.32 -7.47
N CYS A 54 -1.26 -10.36 -6.40
CA CYS A 54 -0.58 -9.18 -5.85
C CYS A 54 0.92 -9.42 -5.70
N VAL A 55 1.71 -8.43 -6.11
CA VAL A 55 3.17 -8.39 -5.90
C VAL A 55 3.52 -7.12 -5.12
N CYS A 56 4.26 -7.27 -4.03
CA CYS A 56 4.79 -6.14 -3.28
C CYS A 56 6.21 -5.85 -3.80
N VAL A 57 6.47 -4.60 -4.15
CA VAL A 57 7.76 -4.17 -4.69
C VAL A 57 8.39 -3.09 -3.83
N LEU A 58 9.70 -3.19 -3.66
CA LEU A 58 10.51 -2.17 -3.00
C LEU A 58 10.79 -1.03 -3.98
N ALA A 59 10.68 0.20 -3.51
CA ALA A 59 10.88 1.41 -4.32
C ALA A 59 12.29 1.50 -4.94
N ARG A 60 13.29 0.82 -4.35
CA ARG A 60 14.66 0.70 -4.86
C ARG A 60 15.18 -0.72 -4.75
N GLU A 61 16.30 -0.98 -5.41
CA GLU A 61 17.14 -2.14 -5.13
C GLU A 61 17.86 -1.96 -3.79
N GLU A 62 17.15 -2.22 -2.70
CA GLU A 62 17.63 -2.15 -1.33
C GLU A 62 17.20 -3.38 -0.53
N GLU A 63 17.96 -3.73 0.51
CA GLU A 63 17.50 -4.74 1.47
C GLU A 63 16.53 -4.07 2.46
N PRO A 64 15.29 -4.58 2.60
CA PRO A 64 14.37 -4.06 3.62
C PRO A 64 14.88 -4.40 5.04
N PRO A 65 14.46 -3.65 6.08
CA PRO A 65 14.94 -3.84 7.44
C PRO A 65 14.79 -5.30 7.92
N ARG A 66 15.90 -5.94 8.29
CA ARG A 66 15.94 -7.37 8.64
C ARG A 66 15.21 -7.70 9.93
N ASP A 67 15.08 -6.73 10.82
CA ASP A 67 14.26 -6.81 12.03
C ASP A 67 12.76 -6.90 11.72
N LEU A 68 12.32 -6.54 10.50
CA LEU A 68 10.96 -6.74 9.99
C LEU A 68 10.78 -8.05 9.22
N ALA A 69 11.82 -8.89 9.10
CA ALA A 69 11.76 -10.15 8.35
C ALA A 69 10.77 -11.18 8.92
N PHE A 70 10.26 -10.98 10.14
CA PHE A 70 9.20 -11.78 10.72
C PHE A 70 7.82 -11.52 10.08
N LEU A 71 7.64 -10.43 9.35
CA LEU A 71 6.37 -10.09 8.73
C LEU A 71 5.99 -11.13 7.67
N PRO A 72 4.78 -11.70 7.73
CA PRO A 72 4.32 -12.63 6.70
C PRO A 72 4.37 -12.03 5.29
N GLY A 73 5.05 -12.70 4.37
CA GLY A 73 5.20 -12.25 2.99
C GLY A 73 6.44 -11.39 2.73
N PHE A 74 7.26 -11.10 3.75
CA PHE A 74 8.52 -10.36 3.61
C PHE A 74 9.46 -10.98 2.56
N ASP A 75 9.60 -12.31 2.55
CA ASP A 75 10.46 -13.02 1.58
C ASP A 75 9.97 -12.89 0.12
N GLY A 76 8.74 -12.44 -0.10
CA GLY A 76 8.17 -12.19 -1.43
C GLY A 76 8.42 -10.78 -1.96
N LEU A 77 9.04 -9.90 -1.17
CA LEU A 77 9.40 -8.55 -1.60
C LEU A 77 10.48 -8.61 -2.69
N MET A 78 10.36 -7.76 -3.70
CA MET A 78 11.37 -7.67 -4.76
C MET A 78 11.58 -6.22 -5.21
N PRO A 79 12.76 -5.86 -5.73
CA PRO A 79 12.99 -4.53 -6.27
C PRO A 79 12.03 -4.20 -7.42
N ALA A 80 11.43 -3.01 -7.41
CA ALA A 80 10.56 -2.56 -8.49
C ALA A 80 11.25 -2.58 -9.86
N ALA A 81 12.56 -2.29 -9.92
CA ALA A 81 13.35 -2.37 -11.15
C ALA A 81 13.35 -3.79 -11.79
N ALA A 82 13.31 -4.83 -10.96
CA ALA A 82 13.32 -6.23 -11.39
C ALA A 82 11.94 -6.76 -11.83
N TYR A 83 10.84 -6.10 -11.43
CA TYR A 83 9.49 -6.57 -11.76
C TYR A 83 9.13 -6.37 -13.24
N LYS A 84 8.83 -7.45 -13.97
CA LYS A 84 8.43 -7.42 -15.40
C LYS A 84 7.02 -7.99 -15.66
N GLY A 85 6.24 -8.22 -14.60
CA GLY A 85 4.89 -8.78 -14.70
C GLY A 85 3.81 -7.74 -15.04
N PRO A 86 2.55 -8.19 -15.14
CA PRO A 86 1.40 -7.30 -15.38
C PRO A 86 1.13 -6.39 -14.17
N CYS A 87 0.83 -5.13 -14.44
CA CYS A 87 0.48 -4.12 -13.44
C CYS A 87 -0.80 -3.41 -13.88
N GLU A 88 -1.96 -4.03 -13.66
CA GLU A 88 -3.27 -3.44 -13.97
C GLU A 88 -3.59 -2.32 -12.97
N VAL A 89 -3.34 -2.58 -11.69
CA VAL A 89 -3.48 -1.60 -10.61
C VAL A 89 -2.16 -1.41 -9.89
N PHE A 90 -1.70 -0.16 -9.81
CA PHE A 90 -0.61 0.23 -8.94
C PHE A 90 -1.17 0.88 -7.67
N VAL A 91 -0.87 0.31 -6.51
CA VAL A 91 -1.28 0.85 -5.21
C VAL A 91 -0.06 1.34 -4.45
N ALA A 92 0.02 2.65 -4.25
CA ALA A 92 0.97 3.28 -3.36
C ALA A 92 0.40 3.32 -1.94
N VAL A 93 1.16 2.82 -0.97
CA VAL A 93 0.79 2.86 0.45
C VAL A 93 1.88 3.54 1.25
N ASP A 94 1.50 4.46 2.12
CA ASP A 94 2.43 5.19 2.98
C ASP A 94 3.46 6.02 2.16
N VAL A 95 3.02 6.59 1.04
CA VAL A 95 3.90 7.37 0.16
C VAL A 95 3.24 8.66 -0.28
N PRO A 96 3.75 9.82 0.18
CA PRO A 96 3.11 11.11 -0.13
C PRO A 96 3.41 11.62 -1.54
N THR A 97 4.51 11.21 -2.17
CA THR A 97 4.90 11.74 -3.50
C THR A 97 5.47 10.67 -4.43
N THR A 98 5.32 10.89 -5.74
CA THR A 98 5.86 9.98 -6.77
C THR A 98 7.38 9.83 -6.68
N GLU A 99 8.12 10.84 -6.21
CA GLU A 99 9.58 10.67 -6.05
C GLU A 99 9.92 9.59 -5.02
N ARG A 100 9.08 9.41 -4.00
CA ARG A 100 9.29 8.42 -2.94
C ARG A 100 8.93 6.99 -3.34
N VAL A 101 8.22 6.74 -4.45
CA VAL A 101 8.05 5.37 -4.99
C VAL A 101 9.24 4.92 -5.85
N GLY A 102 10.24 5.78 -6.07
CA GLY A 102 11.52 5.42 -6.71
C GLY A 102 11.37 4.76 -8.08
N ASP A 103 12.06 3.62 -8.27
CA ASP A 103 12.04 2.84 -9.51
C ASP A 103 10.64 2.30 -9.86
N ALA A 104 9.71 2.29 -8.90
CA ALA A 104 8.32 1.90 -9.12
C ALA A 104 7.49 2.98 -9.84
N ALA A 105 7.99 4.22 -9.98
CA ALA A 105 7.30 5.27 -10.73
C ALA A 105 6.97 4.85 -12.18
N ARG A 106 7.81 4.01 -12.80
CA ARG A 106 7.53 3.44 -14.14
C ARG A 106 6.34 2.48 -14.14
N LEU A 107 6.07 1.80 -13.03
CA LEU A 107 4.95 0.88 -12.87
C LEU A 107 3.67 1.69 -12.60
N GLN A 108 3.76 2.72 -11.75
CA GLN A 108 2.68 3.68 -11.53
C GLN A 108 2.23 4.33 -12.84
N ALA A 109 3.16 4.80 -13.67
CA ALA A 109 2.86 5.45 -14.94
C ALA A 109 2.27 4.51 -16.00
N ALA A 110 2.52 3.20 -15.89
CA ALA A 110 2.08 2.19 -16.86
C ALA A 110 0.79 1.47 -16.45
N ALA A 111 0.31 1.69 -15.22
CA ALA A 111 -0.89 1.03 -14.70
C ALA A 111 -2.18 1.65 -15.25
N ASP A 112 -3.20 0.82 -15.46
CA ASP A 112 -4.53 1.27 -15.91
C ASP A 112 -5.24 2.07 -14.81
N LEU A 113 -4.98 1.73 -13.55
CA LEU A 113 -5.47 2.44 -12.36
C LEU A 113 -4.33 2.66 -11.36
N THR A 114 -4.22 3.89 -10.87
CA THR A 114 -3.34 4.25 -9.76
C THR A 114 -4.15 4.59 -8.52
N VAL A 115 -3.73 4.04 -7.37
CA VAL A 115 -4.35 4.26 -6.08
C VAL A 115 -3.31 4.70 -5.06
N THR A 116 -3.64 5.68 -4.22
CA THR A 116 -2.85 6.06 -3.04
C THR A 116 -3.70 5.91 -1.78
N VAL A 117 -3.14 5.25 -0.76
CA VAL A 117 -3.66 5.22 0.62
C VAL A 117 -2.52 5.65 1.55
N ASP A 118 -2.70 6.74 2.27
CA ASP A 118 -1.63 7.37 3.04
C ASP A 118 -2.19 8.17 4.23
N HIS A 119 -1.37 8.52 5.20
CA HIS A 119 -1.69 9.45 6.27
C HIS A 119 -0.88 10.75 6.22
N HIS A 120 0.11 10.88 5.33
CA HIS A 120 0.91 12.10 5.23
C HIS A 120 0.17 13.27 4.56
N ALA A 121 0.12 14.44 5.21
CA ALA A 121 -0.42 15.65 4.61
C ALA A 121 0.57 16.29 3.61
N VAL A 122 0.14 16.44 2.35
CA VAL A 122 0.88 17.06 1.23
C VAL A 122 -0.07 17.89 0.36
N PRO A 123 0.40 18.78 -0.53
CA PRO A 123 -0.50 19.64 -1.30
C PRO A 123 -1.05 18.99 -2.59
N THR A 124 -0.54 17.81 -2.98
CA THR A 124 -0.74 17.24 -4.32
C THR A 124 -1.24 15.81 -4.31
N VAL A 125 -2.12 15.49 -5.24
CA VAL A 125 -2.56 14.12 -5.57
C VAL A 125 -1.54 13.46 -6.48
N MET A 126 -1.21 12.17 -6.28
CA MET A 126 -0.32 11.43 -7.18
C MET A 126 -0.97 10.24 -7.89
N SER A 127 -2.21 9.90 -7.54
CA SER A 127 -2.94 8.75 -8.09
C SER A 127 -4.35 9.13 -8.49
N ALA A 128 -4.91 8.42 -9.48
CA ALA A 128 -6.28 8.65 -9.95
C ALA A 128 -7.30 8.56 -8.82
N LEU A 129 -7.12 7.59 -7.91
CA LEU A 129 -7.84 7.48 -6.66
C LEU A 129 -6.89 7.69 -5.49
N SER A 130 -7.16 8.67 -4.64
CA SER A 130 -6.32 8.98 -3.48
C SER A 130 -7.18 9.20 -2.25
N TYR A 131 -6.85 8.48 -1.18
CA TYR A 131 -7.42 8.67 0.14
C TYR A 131 -6.30 8.94 1.14
N THR A 132 -6.31 10.12 1.76
CA THR A 132 -5.29 10.55 2.70
C THR A 132 -5.90 11.11 3.97
N ASP A 133 -5.66 10.46 5.11
CA ASP A 133 -6.19 10.87 6.40
C ASP A 133 -5.07 11.15 7.43
N PRO A 134 -4.64 12.41 7.58
CA PRO A 134 -3.60 12.79 8.55
C PRO A 134 -3.99 12.68 10.02
N ALA A 135 -5.25 12.37 10.31
CA ALA A 135 -5.64 12.02 11.68
C ALA A 135 -5.37 10.54 12.01
N ALA A 136 -5.10 9.69 11.00
CA ALA A 136 -4.72 8.31 11.21
C ALA A 136 -3.28 8.24 11.75
N ALA A 137 -3.08 7.42 12.79
CA ALA A 137 -1.78 7.28 13.43
C ALA A 137 -0.75 6.60 12.50
N SER A 138 -1.21 5.80 11.55
CA SER A 138 -0.41 5.08 10.57
C SER A 138 -1.24 4.75 9.33
N THR A 139 -0.61 4.51 8.19
CA THR A 139 -1.28 4.02 6.97
C THR A 139 -1.88 2.63 7.19
N THR A 140 -1.26 1.80 8.02
CA THR A 140 -1.77 0.46 8.37
C THR A 140 -3.17 0.49 8.99
N MET A 141 -3.57 1.56 9.68
CA MET A 141 -4.96 1.74 10.15
C MET A 141 -5.93 1.94 8.97
N LEU A 142 -5.52 2.64 7.93
CA LEU A 142 -6.33 2.85 6.73
C LEU A 142 -6.43 1.56 5.91
N ILE A 143 -5.34 0.78 5.84
CA ILE A 143 -5.34 -0.54 5.21
C ILE A 143 -6.24 -1.52 5.97
N TRP A 144 -6.28 -1.44 7.30
CA TRP A 144 -7.19 -2.24 8.13
C TRP A 144 -8.66 -1.98 7.78
N GLU A 145 -9.05 -0.73 7.60
CA GLU A 145 -10.41 -0.36 7.18
C GLU A 145 -10.67 -0.69 5.70
N LEU A 146 -9.68 -0.53 4.82
CA LEU A 146 -9.79 -0.93 3.42
C LEU A 146 -9.98 -2.44 3.27
N ALA A 147 -9.27 -3.25 4.06
CA ALA A 147 -9.46 -4.70 4.09
C ALA A 147 -10.89 -5.09 4.47
N ALA A 148 -11.49 -4.40 5.45
CA ALA A 148 -12.89 -4.59 5.80
C ALA A 148 -13.84 -4.18 4.67
N ALA A 149 -13.58 -3.04 4.01
CA ALA A 149 -14.37 -2.57 2.87
C ALA A 149 -14.26 -3.49 1.64
N LEU A 150 -13.14 -4.19 1.48
CA LEU A 150 -12.93 -5.22 0.47
C LEU A 150 -13.70 -6.52 0.77
N GLY A 151 -14.21 -6.68 2.00
CA GLY A 151 -14.82 -7.93 2.46
C GLY A 151 -13.79 -9.01 2.80
N ALA A 152 -12.52 -8.63 3.00
CA ALA A 152 -11.45 -9.53 3.41
C ALA A 152 -11.49 -9.79 4.92
N GLU A 153 -11.10 -10.99 5.32
CA GLU A 153 -10.90 -11.34 6.72
C GLU A 153 -9.67 -10.63 7.27
N ARG A 154 -9.85 -9.91 8.37
CA ARG A 154 -8.77 -9.24 9.11
C ARG A 154 -8.13 -10.24 10.08
N ASP A 155 -7.62 -11.32 9.51
CA ASP A 155 -7.07 -12.46 10.21
C ASP A 155 -5.74 -12.14 10.92
N ARG A 156 -5.10 -13.16 11.53
CA ARG A 156 -3.83 -12.99 12.24
C ARG A 156 -2.74 -12.39 11.34
N ILE A 157 -2.70 -12.74 10.06
CA ILE A 157 -1.66 -12.27 9.14
C ILE A 157 -1.86 -10.78 8.87
N VAL A 158 -3.07 -10.36 8.50
CA VAL A 158 -3.43 -8.94 8.30
C VAL A 158 -3.18 -8.16 9.59
N ALA A 159 -3.64 -8.67 10.73
CA ALA A 159 -3.48 -8.03 12.02
C ALA A 159 -2.01 -7.88 12.44
N THR A 160 -1.15 -8.86 12.15
CA THR A 160 0.28 -8.78 12.46
C THR A 160 0.94 -7.66 11.68
N CYS A 161 0.71 -7.61 10.36
CA CYS A 161 1.25 -6.56 9.50
C CYS A 161 0.73 -5.17 9.89
N CYS A 162 -0.58 -5.02 10.12
CA CYS A 162 -1.16 -3.75 10.54
C CYS A 162 -0.67 -3.30 11.92
N TYR A 163 -0.55 -4.22 12.87
CA TYR A 163 -0.07 -3.89 14.22
C TYR A 163 1.39 -3.46 14.22
N THR A 164 2.25 -4.10 13.41
CA THR A 164 3.65 -3.68 13.28
C THR A 164 3.74 -2.24 12.81
N GLY A 165 3.01 -1.86 11.76
CA GLY A 165 3.03 -0.49 11.26
C GLY A 165 2.51 0.53 12.27
N LEU A 166 1.37 0.22 12.91
CA LEU A 166 0.83 1.06 13.98
C LEU A 166 1.84 1.26 15.11
N MET A 167 2.48 0.19 15.57
CA MET A 167 3.46 0.26 16.66
C MET A 167 4.70 1.07 16.27
N THR A 168 5.21 0.93 15.04
CA THR A 168 6.40 1.67 14.61
C THR A 168 6.15 3.16 14.43
N ASP A 169 4.96 3.56 13.97
CA ASP A 169 4.61 4.97 13.77
C ASP A 169 4.24 5.71 15.06
N THR A 170 3.83 4.98 16.11
CA THR A 170 3.43 5.58 17.38
C THR A 170 4.48 5.51 18.48
N GLY A 171 5.57 4.74 18.31
CA GLY A 171 6.59 4.48 19.33
C GLY A 171 6.11 3.60 20.49
#